data_AF-A0A3A5V7I5-F1
#
_entry.id   AF-A0A3A5V7I5-F1
#
_cell.length_a   1.000
_cell.length_b   1.000
_cell.length_c   1.000
_cell.angle_alpha   90.00
_cell.angle_beta   90.00
_cell.angle_gamma   90.00
#
_symmetry.space_group_name_H-M   'P 1'
#
loop_
_entity.id
_entity.type
_entity.pdbx_description
1 polymer ?
#
loop_
_entity_poly.entity_id
_entity_poly.type
_entity_poly.pdbx_seq_one_letter_code
_entity_poly.pdbx_strand_id
1 'polypeptide(L)' 'MGEKLGTGLSLDDALEKMHMVAEGVRACRMFVERAEDAGLNIPFTKALNTLLNGDIDAEECCRRMVALG' A
#
# COMPACT_ATOMS: atom_id res chain seq x y z
N MET A 1 21.49 22.35 15.35
CA MET A 1 20.34 22.28 16.26
C MET A 1 19.28 23.38 16.03
N GLY A 2 19.50 24.37 15.16
CA GLY A 2 18.47 25.38 14.82
C GLY A 2 17.63 25.07 13.57
N GLU A 3 18.00 24.09 12.75
CA GLU A 3 17.37 23.88 11.43
C GLU A 3 16.21 22.87 11.45
N LYS A 4 15.99 22.16 12.57
CA LYS A 4 14.88 21.21 12.75
C LYS A 4 13.59 21.84 13.32
N LEU A 5 13.54 23.17 13.43
CA LEU A 5 12.36 23.93 13.85
C LEU A 5 11.59 24.57 12.67
N GLY A 6 11.99 24.32 11.42
CA GLY A 6 11.55 25.11 10.26
C GLY A 6 10.54 24.47 9.30
N THR A 7 10.10 23.22 9.48
CA THR A 7 9.28 22.53 8.45
C THR A 7 7.97 21.91 8.93
N GLY A 8 7.54 22.18 10.16
CA GLY A 8 6.11 22.04 10.54
C GLY A 8 5.48 20.65 10.43
N LEU A 9 6.27 19.58 10.37
CA LEU A 9 5.82 18.21 10.58
C LEU A 9 6.70 17.61 11.69
N SER A 10 6.05 17.23 12.79
CA SER A 10 6.72 16.62 13.94
C SER A 10 7.17 15.20 13.59
N LEU A 11 8.16 14.68 14.33
CA LEU A 11 8.53 13.26 14.26
C LEU A 11 7.30 12.36 14.53
N ASP A 12 6.37 12.85 15.35
CA ASP A 12 5.13 12.16 15.68
C ASP A 12 4.18 12.06 14.47
N ASP A 13 4.08 13.11 13.64
CA ASP A 13 3.31 13.05 12.39
C ASP A 13 3.90 12.03 11.40
N ALA A 14 5.23 11.87 11.38
CA ALA A 14 5.88 10.85 10.58
C ALA A 14 5.62 9.44 11.12
N LEU A 15 5.61 9.26 12.44
CA LEU A 15 5.32 7.99 13.12
C LEU A 15 3.83 7.60 13.02
N GLU A 16 2.90 8.55 13.12
CA GLU A 16 1.47 8.32 12.88
C GLU A 16 1.20 7.91 11.43
N LYS A 17 1.86 8.57 10.46
CA LYS A 17 1.80 8.18 9.05
C LYS A 17 2.31 6.75 8.84
N MET A 18 3.35 6.32 9.55
CA MET A 18 3.85 4.94 9.48
C MET A 18 2.83 3.92 10.00
N HIS A 19 2.01 4.27 11.00
CA HIS A 19 0.94 3.40 11.49
C HIS A 19 -0.18 3.21 10.44
N MET A 20 -0.63 4.28 9.80
CA MET A 20 -1.68 4.21 8.78
C MET A 20 -1.21 3.52 7.49
N VAL A 21 0.07 3.66 7.11
CA VAL A 21 0.65 2.91 5.99
C VAL A 21 0.67 1.40 6.28
N ALA A 22 1.01 1.01 7.51
CA ALA A 22 0.98 -0.39 7.93
C ALA A 22 -0.45 -0.97 7.95
N GLU A 23 -1.46 -0.17 8.29
CA GLU A 23 -2.87 -0.56 8.22
C GLU A 23 -3.31 -0.82 6.77
N GLY A 24 -2.92 0.04 5.82
CA GLY A 24 -3.21 -0.17 4.40
C GLY A 24 -2.66 -1.50 3.86
N VAL A 25 -1.45 -1.88 4.27
CA VAL A 25 -0.83 -3.17 3.91
C VAL A 25 -1.61 -4.35 4.49
N ARG A 26 -1.96 -4.28 5.78
CA ARG A 26 -2.72 -5.36 6.44
C ARG A 26 -4.13 -5.49 5.83
N ALA A 27 -4.82 -4.37 5.61
CA ALA A 27 -6.15 -4.36 5.00
C ALA A 27 -6.12 -4.97 3.59
N CYS A 28 -5.13 -4.60 2.77
CA CYS A 28 -4.97 -5.16 1.43
C CYS A 28 -4.87 -6.69 1.45
N ARG A 29 -4.06 -7.26 2.34
CA ARG A 29 -3.94 -8.72 2.52
C ARG A 29 -5.28 -9.36 2.90
N MET A 30 -5.98 -8.78 3.88
CA MET A 30 -7.29 -9.28 4.31
C MET A 30 -8.33 -9.27 3.18
N PHE A 31 -8.33 -8.25 2.32
CA PHE A 31 -9.23 -8.18 1.17
C PHE A 31 -8.90 -9.23 0.11
N VAL A 32 -7.61 -9.50 -0.14
CA VAL A 32 -7.20 -10.56 -1.06
C VAL A 32 -7.68 -11.92 -0.58
N GLU A 33 -7.39 -12.28 0.67
CA GLU A 33 -7.82 -13.56 1.26
C GLU A 33 -9.34 -13.75 1.15
N ARG A 34 -10.11 -12.73 1.53
CA ARG A 34 -11.59 -12.81 1.48
C ARG A 34 -12.15 -12.89 0.07
N ALA A 35 -11.53 -12.22 -0.88
CA ALA A 35 -11.94 -12.30 -2.27
C ALA A 35 -11.63 -13.67 -2.88
N GLU A 36 -10.49 -14.27 -2.52
CA GLU A 36 -10.13 -15.63 -2.93
C GLU A 36 -11.08 -16.67 -2.36
N ASP A 37 -11.42 -16.57 -1.06
CA ASP A 37 -12.44 -17.43 -0.41
C ASP A 37 -13.81 -17.31 -1.09
N ALA A 38 -14.14 -16.12 -1.59
CA ALA A 38 -15.39 -15.85 -2.30
C ALA A 38 -15.33 -16.16 -3.81
N GLY A 39 -14.19 -16.62 -4.33
CA GLY A 39 -14.00 -16.91 -5.76
C GLY A 39 -14.09 -15.67 -6.67
N LEU A 40 -13.84 -14.48 -6.12
CA LEU A 40 -13.93 -13.22 -6.85
C LEU A 40 -12.64 -12.93 -7.63
N ASN A 41 -12.80 -12.46 -8.86
CA ASN A 41 -11.68 -11.94 -9.62
C ASN A 41 -11.34 -10.51 -9.15
N ILE A 42 -10.19 -10.36 -8.49
CA ILE A 42 -9.71 -9.09 -7.91
C ILE A 42 -8.33 -8.67 -8.44
N PRO A 43 -8.18 -8.48 -9.76
CA PRO A 43 -6.86 -8.30 -10.38
C PRO A 43 -6.18 -7.00 -9.93
N PHE A 44 -6.95 -5.94 -9.67
CA PHE A 44 -6.43 -4.69 -9.12
C PHE A 44 -5.83 -4.89 -7.72
N THR A 45 -6.61 -5.48 -6.80
CA THR A 45 -6.17 -5.72 -5.42
C THR A 45 -5.01 -6.72 -5.36
N LYS A 46 -4.96 -7.71 -6.27
CA LYS A 46 -3.82 -8.61 -6.40
C LYS A 46 -2.55 -7.90 -6.85
N ALA A 47 -2.63 -7.02 -7.84
CA ALA A 47 -1.47 -6.25 -8.30
C ALA A 47 -0.91 -5.39 -7.15
N LEU A 48 -1.78 -4.71 -6.41
CA LEU A 48 -1.40 -3.93 -5.23
C LEU A 48 -0.75 -4.78 -4.14
N ASN A 49 -1.35 -5.93 -3.80
CA ASN A 49 -0.80 -6.82 -2.77
C ASN A 49 0.59 -7.37 -3.15
N THR A 50 0.80 -7.64 -4.44
CA THR A 50 2.10 -8.09 -4.98
C THR A 50 3.18 -7.00 -4.83
N LEU A 51 2.83 -5.74 -5.10
CA LEU A 51 3.72 -4.59 -4.86
C LEU A 51 4.05 -4.45 -3.36
N LEU A 52 3.04 -4.54 -2.49
CA LEU A 52 3.21 -4.38 -1.04
C LEU A 52 4.02 -5.51 -0.38
N ASN A 53 4.10 -6.68 -1.02
CA ASN A 53 4.98 -7.77 -0.61
C ASN A 53 6.42 -7.61 -1.13
N GLY A 54 6.67 -6.64 -2.02
CA GLY A 54 7.99 -6.40 -2.61
C GLY A 54 8.33 -7.31 -3.80
N ASP A 55 7.35 -8.03 -4.34
CA ASP A 55 7.57 -8.97 -5.45
C ASP A 55 7.66 -8.28 -6.82
N ILE A 56 7.11 -7.06 -6.94
CA ILE A 56 7.15 -6.22 -8.14
C ILE A 56 7.44 -4.76 -7.77
N ASP A 57 7.89 -3.98 -8.75
CA ASP A 57 8.02 -2.54 -8.61
C ASP A 57 6.71 -1.78 -8.92
N ALA A 58 6.73 -0.48 -8.62
CA ALA A 58 5.56 0.39 -8.82
C ALA A 58 5.16 0.49 -10.30
N GLU A 59 6.11 0.39 -11.23
CA GLU A 59 5.86 0.50 -12.66
C GLU A 59 5.07 -0.73 -13.16
N GLU A 60 5.51 -1.92 -12.77
CA GLU A 60 4.83 -3.17 -13.04
C GLU A 60 3.44 -3.24 -12.38
N CYS A 61 3.31 -2.72 -11.16
CA CYS A 61 2.01 -2.61 -10.50
C CYS A 61 1.05 -1.75 -11.32
N CYS A 62 1.49 -0.56 -11.76
CA CYS A 62 0.69 0.33 -12.61
C CYS A 62 0.29 -0.34 -13.93
N ARG A 63 1.23 -1.05 -14.60
CA ARG A 63 0.92 -1.81 -15.82
C ARG A 63 -0.20 -2.83 -15.59
N ARG A 64 -0.11 -3.63 -14.53
CA ARG A 64 -1.13 -4.65 -14.20
C ARG A 64 -2.48 -4.04 -13.87
N MET A 65 -2.51 -2.88 -13.20
CA MET A 65 -3.74 -2.17 -12.88
C MET A 65 -4.41 -1.56 -14.10
N VAL A 66 -3.64 -1.04 -15.06
CA VAL A 66 -4.16 -0.35 -16.26
C VAL A 66 -4.47 -1.32 -17.40
N ALA A 67 -3.76 -2.44 -17.50
CA ALA A 67 -4.03 -3.50 -18.48
C ALA A 67 -5.41 -4.18 -18.31
N LEU A 68 -6.19 -3.76 -17.31
CA LEU A 68 -7.57 -4.18 -17.05
C LEU A 68 -8.61 -3.30 -17.75
N GLY A 69 -8.19 -2.23 -18.43
CA GLY A 69 -9.04 -1.34 -19.24
C GLY A 69 -9.40 -1.91 -20.60
#